data_AF-A0A7S3MJM8-F1
#
_entry.id   AF-A0A7S3MJM8-F1
#
_cell.length_a   1.000
_cell.length_b   1.000
_cell.length_c   1.000
_cell.angle_alpha   90.00
_cell.angle_beta   90.00
_cell.angle_gamma   90.00
#
_symmetry.space_group_name_H-M   'P 1'
#
loop_
_entity.id
_entity.type
_entity.pdbx_description
1 polymer ?
#
loop_
_entity_poly.entity_id
_entity_poly.type
_entity_poly.pdbx_seq_one_letter_code
_entity_poly.pdbx_strand_id
1 'polypeptide(L)'
;ENLLHAEDIHHDIYVIGTQEALGGIVSSMFKPSKAPMNRMIEETLGEKYVMLQSVSLQATHLVIFISKRLSPLVSNVVFDTIATGFKNMVGNKGAVKISFSLADKSFMFINCHLHSGLNGVGKRNHDVAQ
;
A
#
# COMPACT_ATOMS: atom_id res chain seq x y z
N GLU A 1 -27.70 -8.06 8.87
CA GLU A 1 -27.41 -9.18 7.93
C GLU A 1 -27.00 -8.70 6.53
N ASN A 2 -27.61 -7.67 5.93
CA ASN A 2 -27.23 -7.17 4.59
C ASN A 2 -25.95 -6.33 4.48
N LEU A 3 -25.02 -6.44 5.44
CA LEU A 3 -23.71 -5.83 5.27
C LEU A 3 -22.88 -6.69 4.30
N LEU A 4 -22.65 -7.97 4.58
CA LEU A 4 -21.63 -8.77 3.87
C LEU A 4 -21.95 -9.15 2.41
N HIS A 5 -23.14 -8.83 1.89
CA HIS A 5 -23.58 -9.24 0.55
C HIS A 5 -24.39 -8.14 -0.15
N ALA A 6 -23.75 -7.02 -0.50
CA ALA A 6 -24.35 -6.10 -1.46
C ALA A 6 -24.10 -6.65 -2.87
N GLU A 7 -25.16 -6.91 -3.64
CA GLU A 7 -25.11 -7.56 -4.96
C GLU A 7 -24.21 -6.81 -5.97
N ASP A 8 -23.95 -5.52 -5.74
CA ASP A 8 -23.18 -4.68 -6.65
C ASP A 8 -21.73 -4.37 -6.21
N ILE A 9 -21.18 -5.05 -5.20
CA ILE A 9 -19.76 -4.91 -4.83
C ILE A 9 -19.03 -6.25 -5.00
N HIS A 10 -17.95 -6.25 -5.78
CA HIS A 10 -17.19 -7.48 -6.04
C HIS A 10 -16.26 -7.84 -4.87
N HIS A 11 -15.60 -6.85 -4.27
CA HIS A 11 -14.74 -7.01 -3.11
C HIS A 11 -14.97 -5.90 -2.10
N ASP A 12 -14.88 -6.22 -0.81
CA ASP A 12 -15.04 -5.24 0.26
C ASP A 12 -13.83 -4.32 0.46
N ILE A 13 -12.64 -4.84 0.17
CA ILE A 13 -11.36 -4.17 0.39
C ILE A 13 -10.50 -4.40 -0.85
N TYR A 14 -10.00 -3.31 -1.44
CA TYR A 14 -8.97 -3.35 -2.47
C TYR A 14 -7.64 -2.88 -1.87
N VAL A 15 -6.61 -3.72 -1.99
CA VAL A 15 -5.26 -3.43 -1.52
C VAL A 15 -4.34 -3.40 -2.73
N ILE A 16 -3.81 -2.23 -3.06
CA ILE A 16 -3.05 -2.01 -4.29
C ILE A 16 -1.64 -1.59 -3.92
N GLY A 17 -0.69 -2.51 -4.15
CA GLY A 17 0.74 -2.27 -3.99
C GLY A 17 1.40 -2.07 -5.35
N THR A 18 2.20 -1.01 -5.51
CA THR A 18 2.97 -0.76 -6.74
C THR A 18 4.44 -0.48 -6.43
N GLN A 19 5.32 -0.79 -7.39
CA GLN A 19 6.74 -0.43 -7.37
C GLN A 19 7.08 0.26 -8.70
N GLU A 20 7.87 1.32 -8.65
CA GLU A 20 8.34 2.08 -9.83
C GLU A 20 7.21 2.65 -10.73
N ALA A 21 6.01 2.83 -10.15
CA ALA A 21 4.86 3.41 -10.84
C ALA A 21 4.90 4.96 -10.87
N LEU A 22 4.32 5.54 -11.92
CA LEU A 22 4.29 6.99 -12.21
C LEU A 22 5.68 7.63 -12.44
N GLY A 23 6.69 6.82 -12.75
CA GLY A 23 8.05 7.25 -13.07
C GLY A 23 9.11 6.49 -12.27
N GLY A 24 10.33 6.45 -12.80
CA GLY A 24 11.44 5.73 -12.18
C GLY A 24 11.86 6.29 -10.82
N ILE A 25 12.77 5.59 -10.16
CA ILE A 25 13.28 5.88 -8.80
C ILE A 25 13.68 7.34 -8.62
N VAL A 26 14.43 7.92 -9.57
CA VAL A 26 14.91 9.32 -9.49
C VAL A 26 13.74 10.31 -9.45
N SER A 27 12.71 10.11 -10.27
CA SER A 27 11.50 10.97 -10.27
C SER A 27 10.77 10.87 -8.93
N SER A 28 10.66 9.65 -8.40
CA SER A 28 9.97 9.37 -7.13
C SER A 28 10.71 9.92 -5.90
N MET A 29 12.01 10.22 -5.98
CA MET A 29 12.75 10.90 -4.91
C MET A 29 12.30 12.35 -4.72
N PHE A 30 11.98 13.06 -5.81
CA PHE A 30 11.57 14.46 -5.78
C PHE A 30 10.04 14.64 -5.74
N LYS A 31 9.27 13.60 -6.06
CA LYS A 31 7.81 13.57 -6.02
C LYS A 31 7.29 12.25 -5.42
N PRO A 32 7.36 12.10 -4.09
CA PRO A 32 6.97 10.84 -3.43
C PRO A 32 5.45 10.61 -3.41
N SER A 33 4.65 11.67 -3.57
CA SER A 33 3.20 11.56 -3.57
C SER A 33 2.69 10.84 -4.82
N LYS A 34 1.88 9.80 -4.61
CA LYS A 34 1.17 9.06 -5.67
C LYS A 34 -0.29 9.51 -5.83
N ALA A 35 -0.62 10.71 -5.37
CA ALA A 35 -1.97 11.27 -5.45
C ALA A 35 -2.62 11.17 -6.85
N PRO A 36 -1.93 11.37 -7.98
CA PRO A 36 -2.53 11.18 -9.30
C PRO A 36 -3.02 9.75 -9.55
N MET A 37 -2.26 8.74 -9.09
CA MET A 37 -2.67 7.33 -9.21
C MET A 37 -3.83 7.03 -8.26
N ASN A 38 -3.79 7.53 -7.03
CA ASN A 38 -4.89 7.33 -6.08
C ASN A 38 -6.21 7.88 -6.62
N ARG A 39 -6.20 9.05 -7.27
CA ARG A 39 -7.39 9.63 -7.92
C ARG A 39 -7.91 8.76 -9.06
N MET A 40 -7.02 8.26 -9.93
CA MET A 40 -7.41 7.36 -11.02
C MET A 40 -8.05 6.08 -10.48
N ILE A 41 -7.49 5.51 -9.40
CA ILE A 41 -8.07 4.33 -8.75
C ILE A 41 -9.44 4.66 -8.14
N GLU A 42 -9.56 5.79 -7.46
CA GLU A 42 -10.82 6.25 -6.87
C GLU A 42 -11.92 6.43 -7.93
N GLU A 43 -11.59 7.07 -9.06
CA GLU A 43 -12.49 7.21 -10.21
C GLU A 43 -12.89 5.85 -10.82
N THR A 44 -11.95 4.90 -10.88
CA THR A 44 -12.20 3.56 -11.43
C THR A 44 -13.08 2.70 -10.51
N LEU A 45 -12.84 2.75 -9.20
CA LEU A 45 -13.65 2.02 -8.22
C LEU A 45 -15.03 2.66 -8.02
N GLY A 46 -15.13 3.97 -8.26
CA GLY A 46 -16.37 4.72 -8.20
C GLY A 46 -16.85 5.00 -6.78
N GLU A 47 -18.05 5.59 -6.69
CA GLU A 47 -18.58 6.19 -5.47
C GLU A 47 -18.89 5.20 -4.32
N LYS A 48 -18.83 3.89 -4.57
CA LYS A 48 -19.10 2.86 -3.55
C LYS A 48 -17.91 2.63 -2.61
N TYR A 49 -16.73 3.14 -2.97
CA TYR A 49 -15.50 2.99 -2.20
C TYR A 49 -15.02 4.32 -1.64
N VAL A 50 -14.20 4.25 -0.61
CA VAL A 50 -13.45 5.37 -0.06
C VAL A 50 -12.00 4.94 0.16
N MET A 51 -11.04 5.83 -0.10
CA MET A 51 -9.64 5.57 0.22
C MET A 51 -9.48 5.55 1.74
N LEU A 52 -9.03 4.42 2.28
CA LEU A 52 -8.79 4.26 3.72
C LEU A 52 -7.44 4.90 4.11
N GLN A 53 -6.37 4.53 3.42
CA GLN A 53 -5.03 5.07 3.66
C GLN A 53 -4.13 4.81 2.44
N SER A 54 -3.16 5.70 2.22
CA SER A 54 -2.09 5.50 1.24
C SER A 54 -0.73 5.89 1.83
N VAL A 55 0.31 5.12 1.53
CA VAL A 55 1.67 5.36 2.02
C VAL A 55 2.68 5.10 0.89
N SER A 56 3.71 5.94 0.80
CA SER A 56 4.81 5.79 -0.15
C SER A 56 6.16 5.79 0.56
N LEU A 57 7.05 4.93 0.11
CA LEU A 57 8.48 5.03 0.30
C LEU A 57 9.13 5.18 -1.08
N GLN A 58 9.37 6.43 -1.48
CA GLN A 58 9.80 6.80 -2.84
C GLN A 58 8.96 6.11 -3.94
N ALA A 59 9.51 5.10 -4.59
CA ALA A 59 8.89 4.39 -5.70
C ALA A 59 7.99 3.21 -5.28
N THR A 60 8.01 2.82 -4.00
CA THR A 60 7.17 1.76 -3.43
C THR A 60 5.93 2.39 -2.80
N HIS A 61 4.74 1.95 -3.20
CA HIS A 61 3.48 2.55 -2.75
C HIS A 61 2.46 1.49 -2.36
N LEU A 62 1.65 1.79 -1.36
CA LEU A 62 0.52 0.97 -0.93
C LEU A 62 -0.68 1.88 -0.69
N VAL A 63 -1.81 1.56 -1.30
CA VAL A 63 -3.09 2.22 -1.06
C VAL A 63 -4.17 1.19 -0.81
N ILE A 64 -5.03 1.48 0.17
CA ILE A 64 -6.18 0.65 0.53
C ILE A 64 -7.44 1.45 0.27
N PHE A 65 -8.36 0.86 -0.48
CA PHE A 65 -9.74 1.32 -0.62
C PHE A 65 -10.67 0.33 0.06
N ILE A 66 -11.71 0.82 0.72
CA ILE A 66 -12.71 0.01 1.40
C ILE A 66 -14.11 0.45 0.97
N SER A 67 -15.05 -0.48 0.91
CA SER A 67 -16.45 -0.17 0.66
C SER A 67 -16.96 0.84 1.71
N LYS A 68 -17.69 1.88 1.28
CA LYS A 68 -18.25 2.92 2.17
C LYS A 68 -19.16 2.34 3.25
N ARG A 69 -19.73 1.17 2.98
CA ARG A 69 -20.56 0.41 3.91
C ARG A 69 -19.78 -0.13 5.11
N LEU A 70 -18.51 -0.49 4.92
CA LEU A 70 -17.64 -1.02 5.98
C LEU A 70 -16.75 0.05 6.62
N SER A 71 -16.54 1.20 5.97
CA SER A 71 -15.68 2.26 6.51
C SER A 71 -16.03 2.72 7.94
N PRO A 72 -17.30 2.74 8.40
CA PRO A 72 -17.62 3.12 9.78
C PRO A 72 -17.15 2.10 10.83
N LEU A 73 -16.84 0.87 10.42
CA LEU A 73 -16.35 -0.20 11.29
C LEU A 73 -14.82 -0.20 11.40
N VAL A 74 -14.13 0.68 10.66
CA VAL A 74 -12.67 0.75 10.66
C VAL A 74 -12.18 1.59 11.82
N SER A 75 -11.17 1.09 12.53
CA SER A 75 -10.47 1.79 13.60
C SER A 75 -8.97 1.45 13.58
N ASN A 76 -8.18 2.14 14.42
CA ASN A 76 -6.76 1.85 14.63
C ASN A 76 -5.92 1.80 13.33
N VAL A 77 -6.15 2.76 12.42
CA VAL A 77 -5.40 2.86 11.17
C VAL A 77 -3.98 3.34 11.45
N VAL A 78 -2.99 2.50 11.15
CA VAL A 78 -1.56 2.78 11.33
C VAL A 78 -0.84 2.47 10.02
N PHE A 79 0.20 3.25 9.71
CA PHE A 79 1.05 3.02 8.55
C PHE A 79 2.50 3.31 8.92
N ASP A 80 3.43 2.75 8.15
CA ASP A 80 4.86 2.92 8.40
C ASP A 80 5.68 2.58 7.13
N THR A 81 6.96 2.92 7.14
CA THR A 81 7.90 2.66 6.05
C THR A 81 9.26 2.23 6.57
N ILE A 82 9.91 1.28 5.89
CA ILE A 82 11.29 0.85 6.19
C ILE A 82 12.12 0.98 4.92
N ALA A 83 13.18 1.78 4.96
CA ALA A 83 14.14 1.90 3.86
C ALA A 83 15.26 0.86 4.01
N THR A 84 15.51 0.09 2.96
CA THR A 84 16.61 -0.90 2.92
C THR A 84 17.56 -0.67 1.76
N GLY A 85 17.45 0.46 1.05
CA GLY A 85 18.34 0.81 -0.05
C GLY A 85 19.76 1.14 0.40
N PHE A 86 20.42 2.08 -0.29
CA PHE A 86 21.82 2.40 0.03
C PHE A 86 22.01 2.70 1.53
N LYS A 87 22.82 1.86 2.19
CA LYS A 87 23.07 1.87 3.64
C LYS A 87 21.81 1.84 4.53
N ASN A 88 20.71 1.25 4.08
CA ASN A 88 19.40 1.28 4.76
C ASN A 88 18.84 2.70 4.97
N MET A 89 19.26 3.66 4.14
CA MET A 89 18.84 5.07 4.25
C MET A 89 18.05 5.56 3.04
N VAL A 90 18.18 4.90 1.88
CA VAL A 90 17.52 5.33 0.64
C VAL A 90 16.28 4.46 0.38
N GLY A 91 15.14 5.09 0.14
CA GLY A 91 13.85 4.41 -0.07
C GLY A 91 13.66 3.78 -1.46
N ASN A 92 14.73 3.60 -2.25
CA ASN A 92 14.65 2.91 -3.55
C ASN A 92 14.44 1.39 -3.40
N LYS A 93 14.65 0.88 -2.19
CA LYS A 93 14.33 -0.47 -1.71
C LYS A 93 13.77 -0.37 -0.30
N GLY A 94 12.96 -1.35 0.07
CA GLY A 94 12.34 -1.40 1.39
C GLY A 94 10.87 -1.77 1.32
N ALA A 95 10.13 -1.39 2.35
CA ALA A 95 8.73 -1.75 2.50
C ALA A 95 7.88 -0.59 3.00
N VAL A 96 6.59 -0.68 2.70
CA VAL A 96 5.54 0.15 3.28
C VAL A 96 4.48 -0.77 3.87
N LYS A 97 3.89 -0.37 5.01
CA LYS A 97 2.79 -1.11 5.63
C LYS A 97 1.60 -0.22 5.92
N ILE A 98 0.42 -0.81 5.87
CA ILE A 98 -0.82 -0.26 6.43
C ILE A 98 -1.48 -1.37 7.25
N SER A 99 -1.87 -1.05 8.48
CA SER A 99 -2.69 -1.91 9.33
C SER A 99 -3.91 -1.16 9.85
N PHE A 100 -4.99 -1.88 10.07
CA PHE A 100 -6.22 -1.33 10.66
C PHE A 100 -7.01 -2.45 11.35
N SER A 101 -7.94 -2.07 12.21
CA SER A 101 -8.98 -2.95 12.73
C SER A 101 -10.27 -2.74 11.95
N LEU A 102 -10.94 -3.81 11.57
CA LEU A 102 -12.28 -3.81 10.99
C LEU A 102 -13.19 -4.60 11.94
N ALA A 103 -14.05 -3.88 12.65
CA ALA A 103 -14.80 -4.43 13.77
C ALA A 103 -13.85 -5.13 14.79
N ASP A 104 -13.95 -6.45 14.96
CA ASP A 104 -13.16 -7.24 15.91
C ASP A 104 -11.93 -7.91 15.27
N LYS A 105 -11.66 -7.68 13.99
CA LYS A 105 -10.54 -8.29 13.25
C LYS A 105 -9.47 -7.26 12.90
N SER A 106 -8.20 -7.64 13.06
CA SER A 106 -7.07 -6.81 12.66
C SER A 106 -6.47 -7.30 11.34
N PHE A 107 -6.16 -6.36 10.46
CA PHE A 107 -5.54 -6.60 9.16
C PHE A 107 -4.23 -5.82 9.05
N MET A 108 -3.24 -6.42 8.39
CA MET A 108 -1.99 -5.75 8.02
C MET A 108 -1.60 -6.16 6.61
N PHE A 109 -1.25 -5.15 5.81
CA PHE A 109 -0.79 -5.33 4.45
C PHE A 109 0.58 -4.68 4.31
N ILE A 110 1.49 -5.41 3.68
CA ILE A 110 2.87 -4.98 3.45
C ILE A 110 3.13 -5.06 1.95
N ASN A 111 3.60 -3.95 1.37
CA ASN A 111 4.18 -3.95 0.04
C ASN A 111 5.68 -3.71 0.14
N CYS A 112 6.49 -4.51 -0.55
CA CYS A 112 7.94 -4.39 -0.53
C CYS A 112 8.54 -4.34 -1.94
N HIS A 113 9.70 -3.70 -2.02
CA HIS A 113 10.56 -3.69 -3.19
C HIS A 113 11.96 -4.12 -2.74
N LEU A 114 12.21 -5.42 -2.86
CA LEU A 114 13.46 -6.03 -2.39
C LEU A 114 14.61 -5.87 -3.40
N HIS A 115 15.83 -6.11 -2.95
CA HIS A 115 17.01 -6.03 -3.81
C HIS A 115 16.93 -6.91 -5.08
N SER A 116 17.23 -6.29 -6.22
CA SER A 116 17.29 -6.95 -7.53
C SER A 116 18.61 -7.72 -7.75
N GLY A 117 18.71 -8.44 -8.87
CA GLY A 117 19.90 -9.19 -9.27
C GLY A 117 19.80 -10.69 -8.97
N LEU A 118 20.29 -11.51 -9.91
CA LEU A 118 20.19 -12.98 -9.86
C LEU A 118 20.84 -13.54 -8.60
N ASN A 119 22.06 -13.08 -8.28
CA ASN A 119 22.82 -13.49 -7.10
C ASN A 119 22.47 -12.68 -5.83
N GLY A 120 21.39 -11.89 -5.86
CA GLY A 120 20.99 -10.98 -4.77
C GLY A 120 20.24 -11.64 -3.59
N VAL A 121 20.23 -12.97 -3.49
CA VAL A 121 19.43 -13.71 -2.48
C VAL A 121 19.75 -13.26 -1.06
N GLY A 122 21.04 -13.15 -0.71
CA GLY A 122 21.45 -12.73 0.64
C GLY A 122 20.95 -11.33 1.02
N LYS A 123 20.91 -10.39 0.06
CA LYS A 123 20.38 -9.04 0.27
C LYS A 123 18.87 -9.04 0.43
N ARG A 124 18.14 -9.83 -0.38
CA ARG A 124 16.68 -9.98 -0.23
C ARG A 124 16.30 -10.60 1.11
N ASN A 125 17.04 -11.60 1.56
CA ASN A 125 16.81 -12.21 2.88
C ASN A 125 17.09 -11.21 4.00
N HIS A 126 18.13 -10.38 3.86
CA HIS A 126 18.39 -9.29 4.79
C HIS A 126 17.25 -8.26 4.82
N ASP A 127 16.76 -7.84 3.64
CA ASP A 127 15.63 -6.91 3.54
C ASP A 127 14.38 -7.42 4.27
N VAL A 128 14.07 -8.72 4.14
CA VAL A 128 12.91 -9.36 4.79
C VAL A 128 13.04 -9.45 6.31
N ALA A 129 14.28 -9.47 6.83
CA ALA A 129 14.55 -9.59 8.26
C ALA A 129 14.59 -8.24 9.00
N GLN A 130 14.48 -7.11 8.29
CA GLN A 130 14.36 -5.78 8.89
C GLN A 130 12.93 -5.52 9.37
#